data_AF-A0A7W1GZT0-F1
#
_entry.id   AF-A0A7W1GZT0-F1
#
_cell.length_a   1.000
_cell.length_b   1.000
_cell.length_c   1.000
_cell.angle_alpha   90.00
_cell.angle_beta   90.00
_cell.angle_gamma   90.00
#
_symmetry.space_group_name_H-M   'P 1'
#
loop_
_entity.id
_entity.type
_entity.pdbx_description
1 polymer ?
#
loop_
_entity_poly.entity_id
_entity_poly.type
_entity_poly.pdbx_seq_one_letter_code
_entity_poly.pdbx_strand_id
1 'polypeptide(L)'
;MPKIVYLNSQQILAQAPGRAEAEAQFQKELATYQAQVKRMGDSLNVLVAAYNKQEVILSPAAKETKQKELQGKEQEFEQRRRTLEQQAQKREAELTRPILDQIQKVINDMRTEEGYAFILDAGSSAGVVVAADKNLDVTEKVLVRLRTLAATTPKAGASRPTGTAGPTANPSGATRPKPPAQR
;
A
#
# COMPACT_ATOMS: atom_id res chain seq x y z
N MET A 1 -13.13 21.08 35.61
CA MET A 1 -12.05 21.57 34.72
C MET A 1 -11.88 20.55 33.60
N PRO A 2 -11.84 20.95 32.31
CA PRO A 2 -11.56 20.02 31.21
C PRO A 2 -10.16 19.41 31.36
N LYS A 3 -10.03 18.08 31.18
CA LYS A 3 -8.74 17.39 31.27
C LYS A 3 -8.04 17.43 29.91
N ILE A 4 -6.86 18.03 29.87
CA ILE A 4 -6.02 18.15 28.67
C ILE A 4 -4.81 17.24 28.86
N VAL A 5 -4.54 16.40 27.87
CA VAL A 5 -3.38 15.50 27.84
C VAL A 5 -2.62 15.68 26.54
N TYR A 6 -1.44 15.09 26.44
CA TYR A 6 -0.65 15.08 25.21
C TYR A 6 -0.12 13.70 24.87
N LEU A 7 0.25 13.51 23.62
CA LEU A 7 0.92 12.31 23.12
C LEU A 7 2.02 12.69 22.12
N ASN A 8 2.84 11.72 21.77
CA ASN A 8 3.80 11.83 20.68
C ASN A 8 3.37 10.93 19.50
N SER A 9 2.76 11.54 18.48
CA SER A 9 2.24 10.80 17.32
C SER A 9 3.35 10.08 16.53
N GLN A 10 4.53 10.69 16.41
CA GLN A 10 5.69 10.13 15.72
C GLN A 10 6.19 8.86 16.42
N GLN A 11 6.30 8.91 17.76
CA GLN A 11 6.67 7.74 18.56
C GLN A 11 5.59 6.65 18.49
N ILE A 12 4.31 7.02 18.55
CA ILE A 12 3.20 6.07 18.44
C ILE A 12 3.26 5.36 17.08
N LEU A 13 3.37 6.11 15.99
CA LEU A 13 3.43 5.57 14.63
C LEU A 13 4.67 4.67 14.42
N ALA A 14 5.82 5.06 14.96
CA ALA A 14 7.05 4.28 14.85
C ALA A 14 6.97 2.93 15.58
N GLN A 15 6.22 2.85 16.68
CA GLN A 15 6.07 1.64 17.49
C GLN A 15 4.72 0.93 17.30
N ALA A 16 3.90 1.41 16.37
CA ALA A 16 2.58 0.84 16.12
C ALA A 16 2.68 -0.59 15.57
N PRO A 17 1.81 -1.52 16.01
CA PRO A 17 1.73 -2.85 15.42
C PRO A 17 1.48 -2.78 13.91
N GLY A 18 2.14 -3.63 13.13
CA GLY A 18 2.02 -3.65 11.67
C GLY A 18 2.91 -2.63 10.95
N ARG A 19 3.56 -1.70 11.66
CA ARG A 19 4.44 -0.69 11.03
C ARG A 19 5.65 -1.32 10.36
N ALA A 20 6.33 -2.24 11.04
CA ALA A 20 7.51 -2.90 10.50
C ALA A 20 7.18 -3.74 9.26
N GLU A 21 6.04 -4.44 9.27
CA GLU A 21 5.56 -5.24 8.15
C GLU A 21 5.15 -4.36 6.95
N ALA A 22 4.44 -3.25 7.20
CA ALA A 22 4.07 -2.29 6.18
C ALA A 22 5.32 -1.67 5.54
N GLU A 23 6.31 -1.28 6.34
CA GLU A 23 7.59 -0.74 5.86
C GLU A 23 8.34 -1.79 5.02
N ALA A 24 8.48 -3.02 5.51
CA ALA A 24 9.15 -4.09 4.77
C ALA A 24 8.47 -4.39 3.43
N GLN A 25 7.14 -4.40 3.41
CA GLN A 25 6.36 -4.60 2.19
C GLN A 25 6.56 -3.44 1.22
N PHE A 26 6.52 -2.20 1.70
CA PHE A 26 6.76 -1.01 0.90
C PHE A 26 8.17 -1.01 0.28
N GLN A 27 9.20 -1.30 1.07
CA GLN A 27 10.59 -1.35 0.59
C GLN A 27 10.78 -2.41 -0.50
N LYS A 28 10.10 -3.56 -0.39
CA LYS A 28 10.12 -4.60 -1.42
C LYS A 28 9.46 -4.14 -2.73
N GLU A 29 8.30 -3.48 -2.64
CA GLU A 29 7.61 -2.93 -3.80
C GLU A 29 8.42 -1.81 -4.45
N LEU A 30 9.01 -0.92 -3.64
CA LEU A 30 9.87 0.17 -4.10
C LEU A 30 11.10 -0.35 -4.83
N ALA A 31 11.78 -1.36 -4.29
CA ALA A 31 12.92 -2.00 -4.95
C ALA A 31 12.51 -2.59 -6.32
N THR A 32 11.30 -3.13 -6.42
CA THR A 32 10.76 -3.67 -7.68
C THR A 32 10.51 -2.55 -8.71
N TYR A 33 10.01 -1.40 -8.29
CA TYR A 33 9.82 -0.23 -9.16
C TYR A 33 11.16 0.37 -9.61
N GLN A 34 12.11 0.52 -8.69
CA GLN A 34 13.46 0.99 -9.00
C GLN A 34 14.17 0.08 -10.01
N ALA A 35 14.06 -1.25 -9.84
CA ALA A 35 14.62 -2.21 -10.79
C ALA A 35 13.98 -2.10 -12.18
N GLN A 36 12.67 -1.83 -12.27
CA GLN A 36 12.00 -1.61 -13.55
C GLN A 36 12.51 -0.34 -14.24
N VAL A 37 12.54 0.80 -13.52
CA VAL A 37 13.05 2.07 -14.06
C VAL A 37 14.49 1.90 -14.52
N LYS A 38 15.35 1.25 -13.70
CA LYS A 38 16.75 1.01 -14.07
C LYS A 38 16.87 0.21 -15.36
N ARG A 39 16.14 -0.92 -15.49
CA ARG A 39 16.19 -1.75 -16.72
C ARG A 39 15.75 -0.98 -17.96
N MET A 40 14.71 -0.15 -17.85
CA MET A 40 14.26 0.67 -18.98
C MET A 40 15.30 1.72 -19.36
N GLY A 41 15.90 2.40 -18.37
CA GLY A 41 16.97 3.36 -18.59
C GLY A 41 18.21 2.72 -19.22
N ASP A 42 18.64 1.56 -18.72
CA ASP A 42 19.76 0.79 -19.29
C ASP A 42 19.46 0.40 -20.76
N SER A 43 18.24 -0.07 -21.04
CA SER A 43 17.83 -0.42 -22.41
C SER A 43 17.83 0.79 -23.34
N LEU A 44 17.36 1.94 -22.87
CA LEU A 44 17.36 3.18 -23.65
C LEU A 44 18.79 3.65 -23.95
N ASN A 45 19.67 3.61 -22.96
CA ASN A 45 21.09 3.96 -23.12
C ASN A 45 21.78 3.06 -24.16
N VAL A 46 21.47 1.76 -24.19
CA VAL A 46 22.00 0.84 -25.20
C VAL A 46 21.52 1.22 -26.61
N LEU A 47 20.25 1.60 -26.76
CA LEU A 47 19.69 2.01 -28.05
C LEU A 47 20.31 3.32 -28.56
N VAL A 48 20.47 4.30 -27.66
CA VAL A 48 21.14 5.57 -27.98
C VAL A 48 22.60 5.33 -28.40
N ALA A 49 23.33 4.51 -27.64
CA ALA A 49 24.72 4.17 -27.98
C ALA A 49 24.83 3.42 -29.31
N ALA A 50 23.87 2.54 -29.63
CA ALA A 50 23.82 1.85 -30.92
C ALA A 50 23.55 2.82 -32.08
N TYR A 51 22.62 3.76 -31.90
CA TYR A 51 22.33 4.80 -32.88
C TYR A 51 23.56 5.67 -33.15
N ASN A 52 24.26 6.17 -32.12
CA ASN A 52 25.46 7.00 -32.28
C ASN A 52 26.58 6.30 -33.06
N LYS A 53 26.68 4.96 -32.98
CA LYS A 53 27.65 4.18 -33.77
C LYS A 53 27.22 4.02 -35.23
N GLN A 54 25.91 3.88 -35.47
CA GLN A 54 25.35 3.63 -36.79
C GLN A 54 25.10 4.91 -37.57
N GLU A 55 24.92 6.06 -36.92
CA GLU A 55 24.52 7.30 -37.59
C GLU A 55 25.48 7.71 -38.71
N VAL A 56 26.77 7.40 -38.62
CA VAL A 56 27.74 7.75 -39.66
C VAL A 56 27.53 7.01 -40.99
N ILE A 57 26.84 5.86 -40.97
CA ILE A 57 26.53 5.04 -42.15
C ILE A 57 25.06 5.09 -42.58
N LEU A 58 24.19 5.75 -41.81
CA LEU A 58 22.76 5.86 -42.12
C LEU A 58 22.46 6.97 -43.13
N SER A 59 21.48 6.75 -44.01
CA SER A 59 20.92 7.80 -44.87
C SER A 59 20.16 8.85 -44.02
N PRO A 60 19.95 10.08 -44.53
CA PRO A 60 19.20 11.11 -43.80
C PRO A 60 17.81 10.66 -43.35
N ALA A 61 17.06 9.98 -44.22
CA ALA A 61 15.73 9.47 -43.88
C ALA A 61 15.76 8.37 -42.80
N ALA A 62 16.78 7.51 -42.81
CA ALA A 62 16.96 6.48 -41.79
C ALA A 62 17.35 7.08 -40.43
N LYS A 63 18.18 8.15 -40.43
CA LYS A 63 18.51 8.91 -39.22
C LYS A 63 17.25 9.51 -38.59
N GLU A 64 16.46 10.24 -39.36
CA GLU A 64 15.24 10.89 -38.87
C GLU A 64 14.27 9.86 -38.26
N THR A 65 14.09 8.72 -38.94
CA THR A 65 13.24 7.63 -38.45
C THR A 65 13.75 7.08 -37.11
N LYS A 66 15.06 6.85 -36.97
CA LYS A 66 15.66 6.34 -35.74
C LYS A 66 15.63 7.36 -34.60
N GLN A 67 15.83 8.64 -34.90
CA GLN A 67 15.72 9.72 -33.91
C GLN A 67 14.30 9.82 -33.38
N LYS A 68 13.27 9.74 -34.24
CA LYS A 68 11.87 9.70 -33.82
C LYS A 68 11.56 8.48 -32.95
N GLU A 69 12.11 7.31 -33.29
CA GLU A 69 11.96 6.10 -32.48
C GLU A 69 12.58 6.27 -31.08
N LEU A 70 13.81 6.78 -31.00
CA LEU A 70 14.49 7.05 -29.73
C LEU A 70 13.75 8.07 -28.89
N GLN A 71 13.30 9.17 -29.50
CA GLN A 71 12.51 10.20 -28.82
C GLN A 71 11.20 9.62 -28.25
N GLY A 72 10.53 8.73 -29.00
CA GLY A 72 9.35 8.02 -28.52
C GLY A 72 9.64 7.15 -27.30
N LYS A 73 10.77 6.42 -27.32
CA LYS A 73 11.20 5.57 -26.18
C LYS A 73 11.62 6.40 -24.96
N GLU A 74 12.26 7.55 -25.17
CA GLU A 74 12.57 8.51 -24.10
C GLU A 74 11.29 9.02 -23.42
N GLN A 75 10.28 9.40 -24.21
CA GLN A 75 8.99 9.85 -23.68
C GLN A 75 8.27 8.74 -22.92
N GLU A 76 8.27 7.51 -23.44
CA GLU A 76 7.70 6.34 -22.77
C GLU A 76 8.43 6.05 -21.44
N PHE A 77 9.76 6.12 -21.43
CA PHE A 77 10.56 5.97 -20.23
C PHE A 77 10.19 6.99 -19.16
N GLU A 78 10.17 8.28 -19.51
CA GLU A 78 9.81 9.34 -18.57
C GLU A 78 8.37 9.21 -18.05
N GLN A 79 7.44 8.83 -18.92
CA GLN A 79 6.06 8.60 -18.52
C GLN A 79 5.94 7.41 -17.56
N ARG A 80 6.63 6.31 -17.85
CA ARG A 80 6.62 5.12 -17.00
C ARG A 80 7.30 5.38 -15.66
N ARG A 81 8.41 6.12 -15.64
CA ARG A 81 9.10 6.55 -14.41
C ARG A 81 8.14 7.34 -13.51
N ARG A 82 7.51 8.40 -14.03
CA ARG A 82 6.53 9.20 -13.28
C ARG A 82 5.36 8.36 -12.77
N THR A 83 4.86 7.44 -13.58
CA THR A 83 3.76 6.54 -13.20
C THR A 83 4.16 5.63 -12.04
N LEU A 84 5.35 5.04 -12.09
CA LEU A 84 5.86 4.19 -11.01
C LEU A 84 6.13 4.98 -9.72
N GLU A 85 6.59 6.23 -9.82
CA GLU A 85 6.75 7.13 -8.67
C GLU A 85 5.40 7.43 -7.99
N GLN A 86 4.37 7.76 -8.77
CA GLN A 86 3.02 7.96 -8.25
C GLN A 86 2.44 6.69 -7.63
N GLN A 87 2.69 5.52 -8.24
CA GLN A 87 2.30 4.23 -7.67
C GLN A 87 3.00 3.98 -6.34
N ALA A 88 4.30 4.26 -6.23
CA ALA A 88 5.02 4.12 -4.97
C ALA A 88 4.40 4.97 -3.86
N GLN A 89 4.14 6.26 -4.12
CA GLN A 89 3.49 7.15 -3.15
C GLN A 89 2.10 6.64 -2.73
N LYS A 90 1.31 6.16 -3.69
CA LYS A 90 0.00 5.59 -3.41
C LYS A 90 0.09 4.32 -2.56
N ARG A 91 1.04 3.43 -2.85
CA ARG A 91 1.26 2.19 -2.08
C ARG A 91 1.74 2.48 -0.66
N GLU A 92 2.63 3.45 -0.48
CA GLU A 92 3.05 3.91 0.85
C GLU A 92 1.85 4.37 1.68
N ALA A 93 1.00 5.20 1.09
CA ALA A 93 -0.22 5.68 1.72
C ALA A 93 -1.19 4.53 2.05
N GLU A 94 -1.43 3.60 1.12
CA GLU A 94 -2.31 2.44 1.32
C GLU A 94 -1.83 1.51 2.44
N LEU A 95 -0.52 1.28 2.54
CA LEU A 95 0.07 0.44 3.59
C LEU A 95 0.04 1.13 4.96
N THR A 96 0.19 2.45 4.98
CA THR A 96 0.24 3.23 6.23
C THR A 96 -1.15 3.63 6.74
N ARG A 97 -2.13 3.85 5.85
CA ARG A 97 -3.51 4.23 6.17
C ARG A 97 -4.15 3.39 7.28
N PRO A 98 -4.15 2.05 7.24
CA PRO A 98 -4.80 1.24 8.28
C PRO A 98 -4.16 1.43 9.67
N ILE A 99 -2.85 1.66 9.72
CA ILE A 99 -2.13 1.91 10.98
C ILE A 99 -2.58 3.27 11.55
N LEU A 100 -2.66 4.30 10.72
CA LEU A 100 -3.14 5.62 11.12
C LEU A 100 -4.60 5.58 11.58
N ASP A 101 -5.46 4.84 10.89
CA ASP A 101 -6.86 4.69 11.26
C ASP A 101 -7.02 3.98 12.62
N GLN A 102 -6.19 2.96 12.91
CA GLN A 102 -6.16 2.31 14.21
C GLN A 102 -5.68 3.25 15.32
N ILE A 103 -4.62 4.02 15.09
CA ILE A 103 -4.11 5.04 16.02
C ILE A 103 -5.22 6.05 16.33
N GLN A 104 -5.86 6.59 15.29
CA GLN A 104 -6.93 7.57 15.45
C GLN A 104 -8.11 6.99 16.23
N LYS A 105 -8.48 5.73 15.98
CA LYS A 105 -9.53 5.04 16.73
C LYS A 105 -9.19 4.95 18.21
N VAL A 106 -7.97 4.50 18.56
CA VAL A 106 -7.53 4.39 19.97
C VAL A 106 -7.54 5.74 20.67
N ILE A 107 -7.05 6.78 20.00
CA ILE A 107 -7.04 8.14 20.54
C ILE A 107 -8.47 8.61 20.83
N ASN A 108 -9.40 8.38 19.89
CA ASN A 108 -10.80 8.77 20.06
C ASN A 108 -11.48 7.99 21.19
N ASP A 109 -11.28 6.67 21.26
CA ASP A 109 -11.84 5.81 22.31
C ASP A 109 -11.33 6.29 23.69
N MET A 110 -10.01 6.50 23.83
CA MET A 110 -9.40 7.02 25.06
C MET A 110 -9.94 8.39 25.44
N ARG A 111 -10.12 9.29 24.47
CA ARG A 111 -10.72 10.62 24.71
C ARG A 111 -12.09 10.50 25.36
N THR A 112 -12.93 9.60 24.83
CA THR A 112 -14.30 9.41 25.33
C THR A 112 -14.37 8.68 26.66
N GLU A 113 -13.64 7.57 26.81
CA GLU A 113 -13.68 6.73 28.00
C GLU A 113 -13.05 7.41 29.22
N GLU A 114 -12.01 8.21 29.01
CA GLU A 114 -11.23 8.82 30.09
C GLU A 114 -11.56 10.30 30.29
N GLY A 115 -12.53 10.82 29.53
CA GLY A 115 -13.05 12.18 29.67
C GLY A 115 -12.05 13.27 29.29
N TYR A 116 -11.14 13.01 28.34
CA TYR A 116 -10.22 14.03 27.85
C TYR A 116 -10.95 15.04 26.98
N ALA A 117 -10.83 16.32 27.32
CA ALA A 117 -11.36 17.40 26.50
C ALA A 117 -10.49 17.64 25.27
N PHE A 118 -9.17 17.54 25.43
CA PHE A 118 -8.18 17.71 24.37
C PHE A 118 -7.03 16.73 24.53
N ILE A 119 -6.54 16.25 23.38
CA ILE A 119 -5.31 15.46 23.26
C ILE A 119 -4.42 16.21 22.28
N LEU A 120 -3.30 16.74 22.77
CA LEU A 120 -2.36 17.53 21.99
C LEU A 120 -1.22 16.65 21.47
N ASP A 121 -0.74 16.93 20.25
CA ASP A 121 0.38 16.19 19.67
C ASP A 121 1.71 16.93 19.92
N ALA A 122 2.50 16.44 20.86
CA ALA A 122 3.86 16.90 21.14
C ALA A 122 4.88 16.39 20.11
N GLY A 123 4.53 15.39 19.31
CA GLY A 123 5.36 14.88 18.20
C GLY A 123 5.20 15.68 16.92
N SER A 124 4.22 16.58 16.86
CA SER A 124 3.98 17.45 15.70
C SER A 124 5.11 18.46 15.54
N SER A 125 5.58 18.63 14.30
CA SER A 125 6.54 19.66 13.92
C SER A 125 6.01 21.10 14.09
N ALA A 126 4.72 21.27 14.40
CA ALA A 126 4.11 22.56 14.68
C ALA A 126 4.40 23.10 16.10
N GLY A 127 5.08 22.34 16.97
CA GLY A 127 5.49 22.82 18.30
C GLY A 127 4.32 23.06 19.26
N VAL A 128 3.26 22.25 19.16
CA VAL A 128 2.00 22.39 19.94
C VAL A 128 2.23 22.30 21.44
N VAL A 129 3.23 21.52 21.87
CA VAL A 129 3.60 21.36 23.28
C VAL A 129 5.07 21.71 23.44
N VAL A 130 5.35 22.82 24.14
CA VAL A 130 6.72 23.26 24.45
C VAL A 130 7.20 22.66 25.76
N ALA A 131 6.34 22.61 26.77
CA ALA A 131 6.57 21.98 28.06
C ALA A 131 5.23 21.58 28.69
N ALA A 132 5.17 20.41 29.33
CA ALA A 132 4.01 19.92 30.05
C ALA A 132 4.45 18.98 31.18
N ASP A 133 3.59 18.77 32.18
CA ASP A 133 3.80 17.74 33.20
C ASP A 133 3.79 16.35 32.54
N LYS A 134 4.82 15.54 32.78
CA LYS A 134 4.95 14.18 32.27
C LYS A 134 3.76 13.28 32.62
N ASN A 135 3.05 13.56 33.72
CA ASN A 135 1.85 12.83 34.11
C ASN A 135 0.67 13.01 33.13
N LEU A 136 0.76 14.01 32.24
CA LEU A 136 -0.22 14.27 31.19
C LEU A 136 0.13 13.56 29.87
N ASP A 137 1.27 12.86 29.80
CA ASP A 137 1.67 12.07 28.64
C ASP A 137 0.87 10.75 28.59
N VAL A 138 0.11 10.56 27.51
CA VAL A 138 -0.65 9.33 27.27
C VAL A 138 -0.05 8.46 26.16
N THR A 139 1.16 8.77 25.68
CA THR A 139 1.84 8.07 24.57
C THR A 139 1.93 6.56 24.81
N GLU A 140 2.47 6.14 25.96
CA GLU A 140 2.61 4.70 26.28
C GLU A 140 1.24 4.03 26.44
N LYS A 141 0.25 4.76 26.97
CA LYS A 141 -1.11 4.24 27.13
C LYS A 141 -1.77 3.94 25.79
N VAL A 142 -1.58 4.81 24.80
CA VAL A 142 -2.03 4.59 23.42
C VAL A 142 -1.32 3.37 22.83
N LEU A 143 -0.01 3.26 23.00
CA LEU A 143 0.78 2.13 22.50
C LEU A 143 0.33 0.78 23.07
N VAL A 144 0.10 0.71 24.39
CA VAL A 144 -0.42 -0.49 25.04
C VAL A 144 -1.77 -0.86 24.45
N ARG A 145 -2.71 0.10 24.30
CA ARG A 145 -4.01 -0.17 23.71
C ARG A 145 -3.91 -0.66 22.26
N LEU A 146 -3.07 -0.05 21.44
CA LEU A 146 -2.83 -0.50 20.06
C LEU A 146 -2.35 -1.95 19.99
N ARG A 147 -1.41 -2.34 20.86
CA ARG A 147 -0.93 -3.73 20.96
C ARG A 147 -2.05 -4.68 21.37
N THR A 148 -2.92 -4.29 22.30
CA THR A 148 -4.06 -5.13 22.71
C THR A 148 -5.12 -5.30 21.62
N LEU A 149 -5.38 -4.25 20.83
CA LEU A 149 -6.27 -4.34 19.67
C LEU A 149 -5.68 -5.25 18.59
N ALA A 150 -4.39 -5.10 18.28
CA ALA A 150 -3.71 -5.95 17.32
C ALA A 150 -3.74 -7.44 17.71
N ALA A 151 -3.60 -7.75 19.01
CA ALA A 151 -3.65 -9.12 19.53
C ALA A 151 -5.06 -9.74 19.47
N THR A 152 -6.12 -8.93 19.43
CA THR A 152 -7.52 -9.39 19.43
C THR A 152 -8.15 -9.44 18.05
N THR A 153 -7.56 -8.79 17.04
CA THR A 153 -7.87 -9.04 15.63
C THR A 153 -7.23 -10.35 15.18
N PRO A 154 -8.00 -11.42 14.89
CA PRO A 154 -7.45 -12.60 14.26
C PRO A 154 -6.91 -12.19 12.89
N LYS A 155 -5.71 -12.66 12.55
CA LYS A 155 -5.11 -12.59 11.21
C LYS A 155 -6.11 -13.18 10.20
N ALA A 156 -6.95 -12.34 9.61
CA ALA A 156 -7.90 -12.70 8.57
C ALA A 156 -7.11 -13.04 7.29
N GLY A 157 -6.64 -14.28 7.24
CA GLY A 157 -5.73 -14.75 6.18
C GLY A 157 -5.32 -16.20 6.37
N ALA A 158 -6.19 -17.04 6.94
CA ALA A 158 -6.12 -18.49 6.79
C ALA A 158 -7.36 -18.91 5.99
N SER A 159 -7.26 -18.77 4.67
CA SER A 159 -8.15 -19.39 3.70
C SER A 159 -8.29 -20.88 4.02
N ARG A 160 -9.48 -21.27 4.48
CA ARG A 160 -9.87 -22.67 4.63
C ARG A 160 -9.99 -23.27 3.22
N PRO A 161 -9.23 -24.30 2.84
CA PRO A 161 -9.51 -25.03 1.62
C PRO A 161 -10.76 -25.88 1.86
N THR A 162 -11.85 -25.55 1.19
CA THR A 162 -12.97 -26.48 1.00
C THR A 162 -12.58 -27.46 -0.11
N GLY A 163 -12.14 -28.66 0.27
CA GLY A 163 -12.05 -29.83 -0.61
C GLY A 163 -12.72 -31.02 0.08
N THR A 164 -13.95 -31.36 -0.31
CA THR A 164 -14.36 -32.50 -1.17
C THR A 164 -14.42 -33.85 -0.45
N ALA A 165 -15.62 -34.37 -0.25
CA ALA A 165 -15.92 -35.80 -0.29
C ALA A 165 -17.43 -36.01 -0.50
N GLY A 166 -17.83 -36.24 -1.75
CA GLY A 166 -19.06 -36.99 -2.02
C GLY A 166 -18.77 -38.49 -1.91
N PRO A 167 -19.82 -39.30 -1.75
CA PRO A 167 -19.94 -40.41 -2.68
C PRO A 167 -21.34 -40.52 -3.29
N THR A 168 -21.30 -40.93 -4.55
CA THR A 168 -22.37 -41.34 -5.45
C THR A 168 -23.29 -42.40 -4.87
N ALA A 169 -24.60 -42.22 -5.07
CA ALA A 169 -25.54 -43.32 -5.23
C ALA A 169 -26.63 -42.89 -6.22
N ASN A 170 -26.61 -43.49 -7.41
CA ASN A 170 -27.74 -43.57 -8.32
C ASN A 170 -28.33 -44.98 -8.15
N PRO A 171 -29.65 -45.17 -8.27
CA PRO A 171 -30.08 -45.98 -9.41
C PRO A 171 -31.38 -45.51 -10.08
N SER A 172 -31.35 -45.68 -11.41
CA SER A 172 -32.41 -46.08 -12.33
C SER A 172 -33.89 -45.90 -11.95
N GLY A 173 -34.60 -45.16 -12.81
CA GLY A 173 -36.05 -45.21 -12.90
C GLY A 173 -36.54 -44.50 -14.17
N ALA A 174 -36.60 -45.24 -15.27
CA ALA A 174 -37.15 -44.79 -16.54
C ALA A 174 -38.63 -44.39 -16.41
N THR A 175 -39.03 -43.32 -17.08
CA THR A 175 -40.20 -43.27 -18.00
C THR A 175 -40.47 -41.84 -18.51
N ARG A 176 -40.33 -41.68 -19.82
CA ARG A 176 -41.05 -40.74 -20.70
C ARG A 176 -41.96 -41.66 -21.58
N PRO A 177 -43.04 -41.24 -22.30
CA PRO A 177 -43.60 -39.91 -22.62
C PRO A 177 -45.13 -39.79 -22.43
N LYS A 178 -45.72 -38.60 -22.67
CA LYS A 178 -46.65 -38.31 -23.81
C LYS A 178 -47.24 -36.88 -23.75
N PRO A 179 -47.25 -36.10 -24.85
CA PRO A 179 -47.97 -34.82 -24.97
C PRO A 179 -49.39 -35.04 -25.52
N PRO A 180 -50.35 -34.14 -25.25
CA PRO A 180 -50.90 -33.24 -26.31
C PRO A 180 -51.43 -31.92 -25.70
N ALA A 181 -51.99 -30.91 -26.37
CA ALA A 181 -52.15 -30.47 -27.75
C ALA A 181 -52.56 -28.98 -27.66
N GLN A 182 -52.43 -28.30 -28.78
CA GLN A 182 -52.88 -26.94 -29.05
C GLN A 182 -54.37 -26.71 -28.71
N ARG A 183 -54.68 -25.50 -28.26
CA ARG A 183 -55.71 -24.64 -28.87
C ARG A 183 -55.56 -23.19 -28.44
#